data_AF-A0A9W8AG96-F1
#
_entry.id   AF-A0A9W8AG96-F1
#
_cell.length_a   1.000
_cell.length_b   1.000
_cell.length_c   1.000
_cell.angle_alpha   90.00
_cell.angle_beta   90.00
_cell.angle_gamma   90.00
#
_symmetry.space_group_name_H-M   'P 1'
#
loop_
_entity.id
_entity.type
_entity.pdbx_description
1 polymer ?
#
loop_
_entity_poly.entity_id
_entity_poly.type
_entity_poly.pdbx_seq_one_letter_code
_entity_poly.pdbx_strand_id
1 'polypeptide(L)'
;MAQDAVADRVKVAVEQRLVESGEKERLQEILRAHLIESGWKDHVKAQCRDIIRARGAANSSVEQLMREVAPDARANIPENVKRTLLTRLKTYLMENIQDLDATPPSQP
;
A
#
# COMPACT_ATOMS: atom_id res chain seq x y z
N MET A 1 -12.84 11.10 19.64
CA MET A 1 -11.73 11.95 20.14
C MET A 1 -10.67 11.13 20.87
N ALA A 2 -10.95 10.47 22.00
CA ALA A 2 -9.94 9.62 22.67
C ALA A 2 -9.68 8.28 21.94
N GLN A 3 -10.71 7.67 21.34
CA GLN A 3 -10.57 6.42 20.57
C GLN A 3 -9.79 6.59 19.26
N ASP A 4 -9.99 7.71 18.56
CA ASP A 4 -9.24 8.04 17.34
C ASP A 4 -7.74 8.21 17.63
N ALA A 5 -7.40 8.90 18.72
CA ALA A 5 -6.02 9.10 19.12
C ALA A 5 -5.29 7.78 19.45
N VAL A 6 -5.98 6.80 20.05
CA VAL A 6 -5.40 5.48 20.32
C VAL A 6 -5.21 4.70 19.02
N ALA A 7 -6.19 4.72 18.12
CA ALA A 7 -6.08 4.06 16.81
C ALA A 7 -4.92 4.63 15.97
N ASP A 8 -4.76 5.95 15.96
CA ASP A 8 -3.66 6.61 15.26
C ASP A 8 -2.30 6.24 15.88
N ARG A 9 -2.18 6.18 17.21
CA ARG A 9 -0.93 5.75 17.87
C ARG A 9 -0.56 4.31 17.54
N VAL A 10 -1.53 3.40 17.54
CA VAL A 10 -1.31 2.00 17.16
C VAL A 10 -0.88 1.91 15.70
N LYS A 11 -1.54 2.65 14.81
CA LYS A 11 -1.19 2.67 13.38
C LYS A 11 0.25 3.14 13.16
N VAL A 12 0.66 4.24 13.81
CA VAL A 12 2.03 4.76 13.70
C VAL A 12 3.05 3.76 14.24
N ALA A 13 2.79 3.12 15.38
CA ALA A 13 3.67 2.10 15.94
C ALA A 13 3.82 0.87 15.03
N VAL A 14 2.72 0.44 14.39
CA VAL A 14 2.74 -0.64 13.40
C VAL A 14 3.54 -0.24 12.16
N GLU A 15 3.32 0.96 11.64
CA GLU A 15 4.05 1.50 10.48
C GLU A 15 5.56 1.58 10.75
N GLN A 16 5.97 2.00 11.95
CA GLN A 16 7.37 2.02 12.37
C GLN A 16 7.97 0.61 12.40
N ARG A 17 7.31 -0.35 13.07
CA ARG A 17 7.80 -1.74 13.12
C ARG A 17 7.89 -2.39 11.74
N LEU A 18 6.96 -2.08 10.84
CA LEU A 18 7.02 -2.57 9.45
C LEU A 18 8.22 -2.02 8.69
N VAL A 19 8.63 -0.78 8.97
CA VAL A 19 9.85 -0.18 8.38
C VAL A 19 11.10 -0.81 9.00
N GLU A 20 11.18 -0.88 10.32
CA GLU A 20 12.38 -1.35 11.03
C GLU A 20 12.67 -2.84 10.76
N SER A 21 11.63 -3.65 10.58
CA SER A 21 11.77 -5.08 10.21
C SER A 21 12.08 -5.32 8.73
N GLY A 22 11.95 -4.31 7.87
CA GLY A 22 12.01 -4.46 6.41
C GLY A 22 10.78 -5.14 5.79
N GLU A 23 9.76 -5.50 6.58
CA GLU A 23 8.52 -6.11 6.05
C GLU A 23 7.78 -5.14 5.14
N LYS A 24 7.93 -3.82 5.34
CA LYS A 24 7.40 -2.79 4.43
C LYS A 24 7.96 -2.94 3.03
N GLU A 25 9.29 -3.04 2.87
CA GLU A 25 9.90 -3.26 1.56
C GLU A 25 9.44 -4.58 0.93
N ARG A 26 9.35 -5.65 1.72
CA ARG A 26 8.85 -6.95 1.27
C ARG A 26 7.40 -6.88 0.77
N LEU A 27 6.52 -6.21 1.51
CA LEU A 27 5.13 -5.99 1.12
C LEU A 27 5.03 -5.15 -0.16
N GLN A 28 5.89 -4.13 -0.32
CA GLN A 28 5.95 -3.36 -1.56
C GLN A 28 6.41 -4.21 -2.74
N GLU A 29 7.37 -5.11 -2.56
CA GLU A 29 7.82 -6.03 -3.61
C GLU A 29 6.71 -7.01 -4.02
N ILE A 30 6.03 -7.62 -3.04
CA ILE A 30 4.86 -8.48 -3.29
C ILE A 30 3.76 -7.72 -4.03
N LEU A 31 3.45 -6.48 -3.61
CA LEU A 31 2.50 -5.62 -4.29
C LEU A 31 2.92 -5.41 -5.75
N ARG A 32 4.18 -5.03 -6.00
CA ARG A 32 4.70 -4.80 -7.36
C ARG A 32 4.59 -6.06 -8.22
N ALA A 33 4.97 -7.22 -7.69
CA ALA A 33 4.89 -8.49 -8.40
C ALA A 33 3.43 -8.80 -8.80
N HIS A 34 2.49 -8.73 -7.86
CA HIS A 34 1.09 -8.99 -8.15
C HIS A 34 0.43 -7.97 -9.08
N LEU A 35 0.81 -6.69 -9.02
CA LEU A 35 0.34 -5.69 -9.98
C LEU A 35 0.87 -5.95 -11.41
N ILE A 36 2.02 -6.61 -11.55
CA ILE A 36 2.54 -7.05 -12.84
C ILE A 36 1.79 -8.30 -13.31
N GLU A 37 1.71 -9.33 -12.46
CA GLU A 37 1.06 -10.62 -12.78
C GLU A 37 -0.43 -10.47 -13.12
N SER A 38 -1.13 -9.55 -12.45
CA SER A 38 -2.55 -9.26 -12.74
C SER A 38 -2.77 -8.45 -14.01
N GLY A 39 -1.70 -8.01 -14.69
CA GLY A 39 -1.79 -7.14 -15.87
C GLY A 39 -2.14 -5.68 -15.55
N TRP A 40 -2.27 -5.31 -14.28
CA TRP A 40 -2.63 -3.94 -13.87
C TRP A 40 -1.60 -2.92 -14.37
N LYS A 41 -0.30 -3.25 -14.26
CA LYS A 41 0.77 -2.35 -14.74
C LYS A 41 0.64 -2.05 -16.23
N ASP A 42 0.32 -3.06 -17.04
CA ASP A 42 0.15 -2.90 -18.48
C ASP A 42 -1.13 -2.16 -18.84
N HIS A 43 -2.21 -2.37 -18.08
CA HIS A 43 -3.44 -1.60 -18.19
C HIS A 43 -3.19 -0.10 -17.97
N VAL A 44 -2.55 0.26 -16.84
CA VAL A 44 -2.21 1.67 -16.52
C VAL A 44 -1.30 2.27 -17.59
N LYS A 45 -0.32 1.50 -18.11
CA LYS A 45 0.55 1.96 -19.20
C LYS A 45 -0.22 2.19 -20.50
N ALA A 46 -1.22 1.35 -20.82
CA ALA A 46 -2.07 1.54 -21.99
C ALA A 46 -2.89 2.83 -21.86
N GLN A 47 -3.49 3.08 -20.70
CA GLN A 47 -4.26 4.32 -20.43
C GLN A 47 -3.39 5.57 -20.59
N CYS A 48 -2.19 5.56 -20.00
CA CYS A 48 -1.21 6.63 -20.19
C CYS A 48 -0.94 6.92 -21.68
N ARG A 49 -0.74 5.87 -22.48
CA ARG A 49 -0.47 5.99 -23.91
C ARG A 49 -1.69 6.53 -24.67
N ASP A 50 -2.89 6.13 -24.32
CA ASP A 50 -4.12 6.57 -24.99
C ASP A 50 -4.40 8.05 -24.70
N ILE A 51 -4.15 8.52 -23.48
CA ILE A 51 -4.22 9.95 -23.12
C ILE A 51 -3.20 10.76 -23.93
N ILE A 52 -1.94 10.30 -23.99
CA ILE A 52 -0.88 10.96 -24.76
C ILE A 52 -1.24 11.01 -26.25
N ARG A 53 -1.83 9.95 -26.80
CA ARG A 53 -2.27 9.90 -28.20
C ARG A 53 -3.43 10.86 -28.48
N ALA A 54 -4.41 10.92 -27.58
CA ALA A 54 -5.59 11.76 -27.75
C ALA A 54 -5.24 13.26 -27.67
N ARG A 55 -4.31 13.63 -26.80
CA ARG A 55 -3.97 15.04 -26.54
C ARG A 55 -2.73 15.53 -27.31
N GLY A 56 -1.84 14.60 -27.69
CA GLY A 56 -0.53 14.89 -28.23
C GLY A 56 0.54 14.97 -27.13
N ALA A 57 1.73 14.43 -27.44
CA ALA A 57 2.86 14.37 -26.49
C ALA A 57 3.34 15.77 -26.05
N ALA A 58 3.27 16.77 -26.94
CA ALA A 58 3.66 18.15 -26.62
C ALA A 58 2.75 18.82 -25.57
N ASN A 59 1.54 18.31 -25.38
CA ASN A 59 0.54 18.85 -24.46
C ASN A 59 0.38 18.00 -23.18
N SER A 60 1.27 17.04 -22.97
CA SER A 60 1.15 16.03 -21.91
C SER A 60 2.38 16.05 -21.00
N SER A 61 2.21 16.60 -19.79
CA SER A 61 3.23 16.54 -18.72
C SER A 61 3.03 15.31 -17.83
N VAL A 62 4.12 14.77 -17.28
CA VAL A 62 4.06 13.60 -16.38
C VAL A 62 3.12 13.84 -15.19
N GLU A 63 3.21 15.00 -14.55
CA GLU A 63 2.36 15.35 -13.40
C GLU A 63 0.87 15.37 -13.75
N GLN A 64 0.54 15.85 -14.95
CA GLN A 64 -0.83 15.84 -15.46
C GLN A 64 -1.30 14.41 -15.74
N LEU A 65 -0.47 13.62 -16.40
CA LEU A 65 -0.76 12.21 -16.67
C LEU A 65 -1.02 11.45 -15.37
N MET A 66 -0.23 11.71 -14.33
CA MET A 66 -0.43 11.13 -13.00
C MET A 66 -1.74 11.58 -12.38
N ARG A 67 -2.10 12.87 -12.44
CA ARG A 67 -3.39 13.37 -11.93
C ARG A 67 -4.59 12.72 -12.61
N GLU A 68 -4.50 12.48 -13.92
CA GLU A 68 -5.59 11.91 -14.72
C GLU A 68 -5.68 10.38 -14.56
N VAL A 69 -4.54 9.68 -14.52
CA VAL A 69 -4.50 8.21 -14.48
C VAL A 69 -4.58 7.66 -13.05
N ALA A 70 -4.03 8.34 -12.04
CA ALA A 70 -4.01 7.85 -10.67
C ALA A 70 -5.39 7.47 -10.08
N PRO A 71 -6.48 8.24 -10.25
CA PRO A 71 -7.77 7.85 -9.68
C PRO A 71 -8.29 6.54 -10.28
N ASP A 72 -8.20 6.39 -11.60
CA ASP A 72 -8.64 5.18 -12.29
C ASP A 72 -7.73 3.98 -11.97
N ALA A 73 -6.41 4.18 -11.98
CA ALA A 73 -5.44 3.17 -11.61
C ALA A 73 -5.69 2.63 -10.20
N ARG A 74 -6.04 3.49 -9.24
CA ARG A 74 -6.40 3.09 -7.86
C ARG A 74 -7.72 2.33 -7.78
N ALA A 75 -8.72 2.71 -8.59
CA ALA A 75 -10.00 2.03 -8.65
C ALA A 75 -9.88 0.62 -9.25
N ASN A 76 -9.01 0.46 -10.25
CA ASN A 76 -8.80 -0.80 -10.97
C ASN A 76 -7.79 -1.76 -10.31
N ILE A 77 -7.31 -1.46 -9.10
CA ILE A 77 -6.47 -2.41 -8.34
C ILE A 77 -7.31 -3.67 -8.04
N PRO A 78 -6.89 -4.86 -8.51
CA PRO A 78 -7.68 -6.08 -8.34
C PRO A 78 -7.84 -6.48 -6.86
N GLU A 79 -9.02 -6.99 -6.50
CA GLU A 79 -9.35 -7.37 -5.12
C GLU A 79 -8.46 -8.49 -4.57
N ASN A 80 -7.98 -9.40 -5.43
CA ASN A 80 -7.03 -10.44 -5.01
C ASN A 80 -5.70 -9.83 -4.53
N VAL A 81 -5.19 -8.78 -5.19
CA VAL A 81 -3.96 -8.09 -4.77
C VAL A 81 -4.14 -7.45 -3.40
N LYS A 82 -5.26 -6.75 -3.18
CA LYS A 82 -5.59 -6.16 -1.87
C LYS A 82 -5.70 -7.23 -0.79
N ARG A 83 -6.39 -8.34 -1.08
CA ARG A 83 -6.58 -9.46 -0.14
C ARG A 83 -5.26 -10.11 0.23
N THR A 84 -4.37 -10.36 -0.72
CA THR A 84 -3.05 -10.95 -0.45
C THR A 84 -2.25 -10.07 0.50
N LEU A 85 -2.20 -8.76 0.23
CA LEU A 85 -1.46 -7.82 1.08
C LEU A 85 -2.07 -7.70 2.49
N LEU A 86 -3.40 -7.61 2.59
CA LEU A 86 -4.09 -7.59 3.88
C LEU A 86 -3.84 -8.87 4.68
N THR A 87 -3.85 -10.03 4.01
CA THR A 87 -3.56 -11.31 4.66
C THR A 87 -2.13 -11.34 5.18
N ARG A 88 -1.17 -10.91 4.36
CA ARG A 88 0.24 -10.87 4.76
C ARG A 88 0.48 -9.92 5.92
N LEU A 89 -0.12 -8.74 5.88
CA LEU A 89 -0.07 -7.78 6.97
C LEU A 89 -0.66 -8.39 8.25
N LYS A 90 -1.84 -8.99 8.19
CA LYS A 90 -2.46 -9.66 9.36
C LYS A 90 -1.57 -10.75 9.94
N THR A 91 -0.97 -11.59 9.11
CA THR A 91 -0.01 -12.61 9.54
C THR A 91 1.18 -11.98 10.26
N TYR A 92 1.79 -10.94 9.67
CA TYR A 92 2.89 -10.23 10.30
C TYR A 92 2.51 -9.64 11.68
N LEU A 93 1.34 -9.01 11.78
CA LEU A 93 0.87 -8.43 13.05
C LEU A 93 0.64 -9.53 14.11
N MET A 94 0.05 -10.67 13.73
CA MET A 94 -0.16 -11.80 14.66
C MET A 94 1.15 -12.42 15.15
N GLU A 95 2.16 -12.48 14.29
CA GLU A 95 3.46 -13.08 14.60
C GLU A 95 4.40 -12.12 15.38
N ASN A 96 4.30 -10.81 15.17
CA ASN A 96 5.30 -9.83 15.63
C ASN A 96 4.75 -8.77 16.61
N ILE A 97 3.45 -8.78 16.91
CA ILE A 97 2.80 -7.83 17.82
C ILE A 97 2.09 -8.58 18.96
N GLN A 98 2.76 -9.61 19.50
CA GLN A 98 2.38 -10.23 20.79
C GLN A 98 2.87 -9.42 22.01
N ASP A 99 3.68 -8.37 21.81
CA ASP A 99 4.32 -7.58 22.89
C ASP A 99 3.62 -6.26 23.25
N LEU A 100 2.48 -5.90 22.65
CA LEU A 100 1.75 -4.67 23.06
C LEU A 100 0.94 -4.84 24.35
N ASP A 101 0.82 -6.07 24.85
CA ASP A 101 0.12 -6.42 26.10
C ASP A 101 1.09 -6.80 27.26
N ALA A 102 2.40 -6.67 27.05
CA ALA A 102 3.38 -6.88 28.11
C ALA A 102 3.35 -5.69 29.10
N THR A 103 2.33 -5.68 29.95
CA THR A 103 2.30 -4.90 31.19
C THR A 103 3.57 -5.25 31.96
N PRO A 104 4.41 -4.28 32.38
CA PRO A 104 5.62 -4.59 33.13
C PRO A 104 5.23 -5.38 34.39
N PRO A 105 5.90 -6.51 34.70
CA PRO A 105 5.60 -7.27 35.89
C PRO A 105 5.72 -6.33 37.09
N SER A 106 4.61 -6.17 37.82
CA SER A 106 4.59 -5.46 39.09
C SER A 106 5.69 -6.05 39.96
N GLN A 107 6.79 -5.30 40.10
CA GLN A 107 7.85 -5.66 41.02
C GLN A 107 7.34 -5.44 42.45
N PRO A 108 7.72 -6.32 43.40
CA PRO A 108 7.30 -6.24 44.80
C PRO A 108 7.84 -5.00 45.52
#